data_AF-A0A7W8EAG0-F1
#
_entry.id   AF-A0A7W8EAG0-F1
#
_cell.length_a   1.000
_cell.length_b   1.000
_cell.length_c   1.000
_cell.angle_alpha   90.00
_cell.angle_beta   90.00
_cell.angle_gamma   90.00
#
_symmetry.space_group_name_H-M   'P 1'
#
loop_
_entity.id
_entity.type
_entity.pdbx_description
1 polymer ?
#
loop_
_entity_poly.entity_id
_entity_poly.type
_entity_poly.pdbx_seq_one_letter_code
_entity_poly.pdbx_strand_id
1 'polypeptide(L)'
;MGLADFFRKRTPDPLNPKVLVCSLGPGFEALVIEDEGAYRRYFPGTKITNFETSDELFSEMANGYEIVHLYTHVTPDGCIGTSTISGTELIKNASDAGTKLLWIANDNNPDGYIKNFNPTGNKLNLVMTIHRLGNYFPDFLRDLLGEMKSGASMPVAWNRIAPQIPGKDQPGIPETIFFCGLGQARFI
;
A
#
# COMPACT_ATOMS: atom_id res chain seq x y z
N MET A 1 -21.70 38.26 1.36
CA MET A 1 -20.73 37.29 0.83
C MET A 1 -20.42 36.32 1.95
N GLY A 2 -20.90 35.08 1.84
CA GLY A 2 -21.06 34.16 2.96
C GLY A 2 -19.85 33.26 3.21
N LEU A 3 -19.69 32.85 4.46
CA LEU A 3 -18.76 31.89 5.06
C LEU A 3 -18.76 30.46 4.44
N ALA A 4 -19.34 30.27 3.26
CA ALA A 4 -19.48 28.97 2.61
C ALA A 4 -18.24 28.55 1.79
N ASP A 5 -17.26 29.42 1.60
CA ASP A 5 -16.05 29.12 0.80
C ASP A 5 -14.96 28.34 1.54
N PHE A 6 -15.15 28.00 2.83
CA PHE A 6 -14.11 27.36 3.65
C PHE A 6 -14.12 25.82 3.67
N PHE A 7 -15.12 25.17 3.08
CA PHE A 7 -15.18 23.70 2.98
C PHE A 7 -15.32 23.23 1.54
N ARG A 8 -14.41 23.66 0.67
CA ARG A 8 -14.12 22.88 -0.53
C ARG A 8 -13.29 21.68 -0.08
N LYS A 9 -13.96 20.59 0.35
CA LYS A 9 -13.35 19.25 0.31
C LYS A 9 -12.79 19.13 -1.09
N ARG A 10 -11.46 19.14 -1.22
CA ARG A 10 -10.80 18.78 -2.48
C ARG A 10 -11.28 17.37 -2.77
N THR A 11 -12.27 17.25 -3.65
CA THR A 11 -12.55 15.99 -4.31
C THR A 11 -11.21 15.60 -4.94
N PRO A 12 -10.62 14.46 -4.56
CA PRO A 12 -9.40 13.98 -5.19
C PRO A 12 -9.61 14.05 -6.70
N ASP A 13 -8.66 14.61 -7.42
CA ASP A 13 -8.67 14.53 -8.88
C ASP A 13 -8.64 13.04 -9.21
N PRO A 14 -9.73 12.45 -9.76
CA PRO A 14 -9.78 11.02 -9.99
C PRO A 14 -8.55 10.57 -10.80
N LEU A 15 -8.12 11.42 -11.73
CA LEU A 15 -7.14 11.13 -12.76
C LEU A 15 -5.69 10.92 -12.27
N ASN A 16 -5.37 11.34 -11.04
CA ASN A 16 -3.99 11.28 -10.55
C ASN A 16 -3.93 11.09 -9.01
N PRO A 17 -4.07 9.85 -8.52
CA PRO A 17 -3.99 9.57 -7.09
C PRO A 17 -2.64 10.02 -6.51
N LYS A 18 -2.67 10.53 -5.28
CA LYS A 18 -1.46 10.91 -4.56
C LYS A 18 -0.81 9.65 -3.99
N VAL A 19 0.40 9.32 -4.44
CA VAL A 19 1.13 8.10 -4.06
C VAL A 19 2.31 8.44 -3.15
N LEU A 20 2.44 7.70 -2.05
CA LEU A 20 3.60 7.71 -1.17
C LEU A 20 4.29 6.35 -1.23
N VAL A 21 5.56 6.32 -1.66
CA VAL A 21 6.45 5.16 -1.54
C VAL A 21 7.46 5.49 -0.45
N CYS A 22 7.47 4.75 0.65
CA CYS A 22 8.23 5.15 1.82
C CYS A 22 8.77 4.00 2.63
N SER A 23 9.77 4.27 3.46
CA SER A 23 10.23 3.33 4.48
C SER A 23 10.02 3.86 5.89
N LEU A 24 9.77 2.96 6.83
CA LEU A 24 9.89 3.19 8.26
C LEU A 24 11.08 2.38 8.77
N GLY A 25 12.17 3.08 9.06
CA GLY A 25 13.47 2.48 9.39
C GLY A 25 14.42 2.34 8.18
N PRO A 26 15.66 1.92 8.46
CA PRO A 26 16.76 1.92 7.49
C PRO A 26 16.77 0.67 6.59
N GLY A 27 17.51 0.72 5.48
CA GLY A 27 17.90 -0.47 4.70
C GLY A 27 16.95 -0.83 3.55
N PHE A 28 16.03 0.06 3.20
CA PHE A 28 15.06 -0.14 2.13
C PHE A 28 15.25 0.79 0.94
N GLU A 29 16.29 1.62 0.94
CA GLU A 29 16.50 2.72 -0.02
C GLU A 29 16.49 2.22 -1.47
N ALA A 30 17.19 1.10 -1.74
CA ALA A 30 17.24 0.51 -3.07
C ALA A 30 15.85 0.03 -3.54
N LEU A 31 15.08 -0.61 -2.65
CA LEU A 31 13.74 -1.13 -2.97
C LEU A 31 12.74 0.02 -3.16
N VAL A 32 12.80 1.06 -2.32
CA VAL A 32 11.99 2.28 -2.46
C VAL A 32 12.22 2.92 -3.83
N ILE A 33 13.47 3.05 -4.27
CA ILE A 33 13.82 3.63 -5.58
C ILE A 33 13.30 2.75 -6.71
N GLU A 34 13.46 1.43 -6.61
CA GLU A 34 13.03 0.48 -7.64
C GLU A 34 11.50 0.51 -7.84
N ASP A 35 10.74 0.34 -6.76
CA ASP A 35 9.28 0.28 -6.84
C ASP A 35 8.66 1.65 -7.12
N GLU A 36 9.32 2.74 -6.70
CA GLU A 36 8.88 4.07 -7.12
C GLU A 36 8.96 4.25 -8.63
N GLY A 37 9.97 3.68 -9.29
CA GLY A 37 10.05 3.67 -10.75
C GLY A 37 8.82 3.04 -11.42
N ALA A 38 8.23 2.02 -10.79
CA ALA A 38 6.98 1.41 -11.27
C ALA A 38 5.78 2.37 -11.14
N TYR A 39 5.66 3.07 -10.01
CA TYR A 39 4.59 4.05 -9.78
C TYR A 39 4.73 5.29 -10.66
N ARG A 40 5.93 5.88 -10.78
CA ARG A 40 6.17 7.15 -11.50
C ARG A 40 5.72 7.11 -12.96
N ARG A 41 5.78 5.92 -13.58
CA ARG A 41 5.29 5.69 -14.95
C ARG A 41 3.80 5.99 -15.11
N TYR A 42 2.99 5.72 -14.09
CA TYR A 42 1.53 5.90 -14.12
C TYR A 42 1.06 7.11 -13.30
N PHE A 43 1.82 7.47 -12.27
CA PHE A 43 1.54 8.54 -11.31
C PHE A 43 2.80 9.42 -11.14
N PRO A 44 3.03 10.41 -12.02
CA PRO A 44 4.25 11.23 -12.01
C PRO A 44 4.47 12.03 -10.71
N GLY A 45 3.41 12.21 -9.90
CA GLY A 45 3.45 12.90 -8.61
C GLY A 45 3.81 12.01 -7.41
N THR A 46 4.33 10.80 -7.64
CA THR A 46 4.74 9.89 -6.57
C THR A 46 5.81 10.54 -5.68
N LYS A 47 5.57 10.58 -4.37
CA LYS A 47 6.54 11.05 -3.37
C LYS A 47 7.31 9.86 -2.81
N ILE A 48 8.62 10.05 -2.62
CA ILE A 48 9.46 9.18 -1.80
C ILE A 48 9.86 9.86 -0.50
N THR A 49 9.84 9.12 0.60
CA THR A 49 10.31 9.59 1.90
C THR A 49 10.76 8.41 2.76
N ASN A 50 11.78 8.62 3.59
CA ASN A 50 12.13 7.69 4.67
C ASN A 50 11.76 8.32 6.01
N PHE A 51 11.17 7.55 6.90
CA PHE A 51 10.75 7.97 8.24
C PHE A 51 11.55 7.24 9.30
N GLU A 52 11.92 7.95 10.36
CA GLU A 52 12.57 7.35 11.52
C GLU A 52 11.53 6.87 12.54
N THR A 53 10.36 7.53 12.58
CA THR A 53 9.32 7.25 13.57
C THR A 53 7.94 7.05 12.93
N SER A 54 7.06 6.33 13.64
CA SER A 54 5.66 6.15 13.24
C SER A 54 4.89 7.48 13.21
N ASP A 55 5.23 8.41 14.08
CA ASP A 55 4.55 9.71 14.17
C ASP A 55 4.82 10.57 12.93
N GLU A 56 6.05 10.54 12.40
CA GLU A 56 6.38 11.18 11.13
C GLU A 56 5.62 10.55 9.97
N LEU A 57 5.58 9.22 9.91
CA LEU A 57 4.82 8.49 8.90
C LEU A 57 3.33 8.86 8.94
N PHE A 58 2.72 8.87 10.13
CA PHE A 58 1.30 9.18 10.31
C PHE A 58 0.99 10.64 9.97
N SER A 59 1.88 11.55 10.37
CA SER A 59 1.80 12.96 10.00
C SER A 59 1.88 13.16 8.49
N GLU A 60 2.74 12.40 7.80
CA GLU A 60 2.82 12.46 6.33
C GLU A 60 1.54 11.88 5.69
N MET A 61 1.07 10.71 6.13
CA MET A 61 -0.13 10.07 5.59
C MET A 61 -1.36 10.98 5.64
N ALA A 62 -1.49 11.79 6.69
CA ALA A 62 -2.57 12.78 6.85
C ALA A 62 -2.63 13.82 5.72
N ASN A 63 -1.60 13.92 4.87
CA ASN A 63 -1.62 14.76 3.66
C ASN A 63 -2.41 14.14 2.48
N GLY A 64 -3.24 13.12 2.72
CA GLY A 64 -4.23 12.61 1.76
C GLY A 64 -3.65 11.73 0.66
N TYR A 65 -2.75 10.81 1.00
CA TYR A 65 -2.26 9.81 0.06
C TYR A 65 -3.31 8.72 -0.14
N GLU A 66 -3.60 8.38 -1.40
CA GLU A 66 -4.56 7.32 -1.73
C GLU A 66 -3.87 5.95 -1.81
N ILE A 67 -2.58 5.94 -2.13
CA ILE A 67 -1.73 4.75 -2.12
C ILE A 67 -0.56 5.02 -1.19
N VAL A 68 -0.37 4.13 -0.21
CA VAL A 68 0.80 4.09 0.65
C VAL A 68 1.49 2.76 0.45
N HIS A 69 2.67 2.81 -0.17
CA HIS A 69 3.55 1.68 -0.40
C HIS A 69 4.69 1.76 0.62
N LEU A 70 4.60 0.95 1.66
CA LEU A 70 5.40 1.04 2.88
C LEU A 70 6.39 -0.12 2.96
N TYR A 71 7.65 0.25 3.21
CA TYR A 71 8.70 -0.66 3.62
C TYR A 71 8.89 -0.57 5.13
N THR A 72 8.70 -1.69 5.82
CA THR A 72 8.88 -1.76 7.27
C THR A 72 9.11 -3.19 7.70
N HIS A 73 9.90 -3.39 8.75
CA HIS A 73 9.91 -4.67 9.44
C HIS A 73 8.62 -4.86 10.23
N VAL A 74 8.09 -6.08 10.20
CA VAL A 74 7.01 -6.53 11.07
C VAL A 74 7.59 -7.46 12.11
N THR A 75 7.43 -7.09 13.39
CA THR A 75 7.93 -7.90 14.49
C THR A 75 7.09 -9.18 14.66
N PRO A 76 7.61 -10.21 15.35
CA PRO A 76 6.82 -11.40 15.65
C PRO A 76 5.54 -11.12 16.44
N ASP A 77 5.44 -9.98 17.12
CA ASP A 77 4.24 -9.54 17.86
C ASP A 77 3.31 -8.66 17.01
N GLY A 78 3.61 -8.51 15.71
CA GLY A 78 2.80 -7.78 14.75
C GLY A 78 2.83 -6.26 14.94
N CYS A 79 3.95 -5.73 15.42
CA CYS A 79 4.24 -4.30 15.42
C CYS A 79 5.10 -3.92 14.21
N ILE A 80 5.08 -2.64 13.84
CA ILE A 80 5.84 -2.11 12.70
C ILE A 80 7.09 -1.33 13.11
N GLY A 81 8.17 -1.53 12.36
CA GLY A 81 9.44 -0.83 12.52
C GLY A 81 10.10 -1.15 13.85
N THR A 82 10.69 -0.13 14.49
CA THR A 82 11.23 -0.18 15.85
C THR A 82 10.20 0.27 16.90
N SER A 83 8.96 0.55 16.49
CA SER A 83 7.91 1.12 17.33
C SER A 83 7.08 0.05 18.06
N THR A 84 6.29 0.47 19.05
CA THR A 84 5.26 -0.36 19.69
C THR A 84 3.92 -0.33 18.95
N ILE A 85 3.85 0.33 17.78
CA ILE A 85 2.62 0.49 17.02
C ILE A 85 2.25 -0.83 16.35
N SER A 86 1.04 -1.30 16.63
CA SER A 86 0.51 -2.52 16.02
C SER A 86 0.17 -2.31 14.54
N GLY A 87 0.16 -3.40 13.77
CA GLY A 87 -0.34 -3.39 12.40
C GLY A 87 -1.79 -2.89 12.29
N THR A 88 -2.62 -3.22 13.27
CA THR A 88 -4.02 -2.77 13.34
C THR A 88 -4.11 -1.26 13.49
N GLU A 89 -3.25 -0.65 14.31
CA GLU A 89 -3.17 0.80 14.42
C GLU A 89 -2.66 1.44 13.13
N LEU A 90 -1.66 0.87 12.46
CA LEU A 90 -1.22 1.32 11.12
C LEU A 90 -2.39 1.32 10.13
N ILE A 91 -3.11 0.21 10.02
CA ILE A 91 -4.25 0.06 9.10
C ILE A 91 -5.33 1.10 9.40
N LYS A 92 -5.67 1.28 10.68
CA LYS A 92 -6.67 2.27 11.10
C LYS A 92 -6.23 3.68 10.74
N ASN A 93 -5.00 4.07 11.04
CA ASN A 93 -4.48 5.40 10.73
C ASN A 93 -4.44 5.66 9.21
N ALA A 94 -4.02 4.67 8.41
CA ALA A 94 -4.05 4.78 6.95
C ALA A 94 -5.49 4.95 6.43
N SER A 95 -6.44 4.16 6.94
CA SER A 95 -7.85 4.24 6.56
C SER A 95 -8.46 5.59 6.94
N ASP A 96 -8.19 6.08 8.15
CA ASP A 96 -8.69 7.38 8.63
C ASP A 96 -8.10 8.56 7.83
N ALA A 97 -6.86 8.42 7.34
CA ALA A 97 -6.21 9.38 6.45
C ALA A 97 -6.75 9.35 5.00
N GLY A 98 -7.65 8.40 4.68
CA GLY A 98 -8.23 8.25 3.34
C GLY A 98 -7.41 7.42 2.37
N THR A 99 -6.42 6.66 2.87
CA THR A 99 -5.67 5.69 2.06
C THR A 99 -6.62 4.62 1.54
N LYS A 100 -6.59 4.36 0.22
CA LYS A 100 -7.40 3.33 -0.43
C LYS A 100 -6.63 2.02 -0.62
N LEU A 101 -5.31 2.10 -0.75
CA LEU A 101 -4.40 0.95 -0.83
C LEU A 101 -3.21 1.16 0.11
N LEU A 102 -3.10 0.32 1.12
CA LEU A 102 -1.91 0.18 1.96
C LEU A 102 -1.18 -1.11 1.56
N TRP A 103 0.10 -1.01 1.23
CA TRP A 103 0.92 -2.16 0.85
C TRP A 103 2.18 -2.23 1.70
N ILE A 104 2.35 -3.30 2.48
CA ILE A 104 3.61 -3.60 3.16
C ILE A 104 4.47 -4.43 2.21
N ALA A 105 5.48 -3.78 1.64
CA ALA A 105 6.05 -4.20 0.38
C ALA A 105 7.23 -5.16 0.50
N ASN A 106 8.01 -5.10 1.59
CA ASN A 106 9.12 -6.02 1.85
C ASN A 106 8.67 -7.38 2.40
N ASP A 107 9.56 -8.36 2.25
CA ASP A 107 9.45 -9.67 2.89
C ASP A 107 9.27 -9.50 4.40
N ASN A 108 8.29 -10.22 4.93
CA ASN A 108 8.01 -10.30 6.35
C ASN A 108 7.46 -11.69 6.68
N ASN A 109 7.67 -12.13 7.92
CA ASN A 109 7.13 -13.41 8.38
C ASN A 109 5.59 -13.32 8.52
N PRO A 110 4.82 -14.25 7.93
CA PRO A 110 3.35 -14.23 8.00
C PRO A 110 2.79 -14.32 9.42
N ASP A 111 3.50 -14.94 10.37
CA ASP A 111 3.07 -15.05 11.76
C ASP A 111 2.90 -13.67 12.42
N GLY A 112 3.74 -12.70 12.05
CA GLY A 112 3.64 -11.32 12.52
C GLY A 112 2.34 -10.66 12.07
N TYR A 113 1.92 -10.91 10.83
CA TYR A 113 0.64 -10.41 10.31
C TYR A 113 -0.54 -11.02 11.07
N ILE A 114 -0.54 -12.32 11.32
CA ILE A 114 -1.66 -13.02 11.98
C ILE A 114 -1.94 -12.45 13.38
N LYS A 115 -0.92 -12.06 14.14
CA LYS A 115 -1.10 -11.64 15.53
C LYS A 115 -1.82 -10.30 15.69
N ASN A 116 -1.42 -9.28 14.94
CA ASN A 116 -1.86 -7.91 15.22
C ASN A 116 -2.17 -7.08 13.95
N PHE A 117 -2.46 -7.73 12.82
CA PHE A 117 -3.00 -7.07 11.63
C PHE A 117 -4.46 -7.47 11.41
N ASN A 118 -5.38 -6.73 12.01
CA ASN A 118 -6.81 -6.89 11.77
C ASN A 118 -7.35 -5.76 10.89
N PRO A 119 -7.59 -6.00 9.59
CA PRO A 119 -8.12 -4.99 8.70
C PRO A 119 -9.64 -4.83 8.77
N THR A 120 -10.35 -5.66 9.55
CA THR A 120 -11.81 -5.67 9.65
C THR A 120 -12.36 -4.29 10.04
N GLY A 121 -13.36 -3.81 9.30
CA GLY A 121 -14.02 -2.53 9.56
C GLY A 121 -13.34 -1.31 8.94
N ASN A 122 -12.12 -1.46 8.41
CA ASN A 122 -11.41 -0.38 7.73
C ASN A 122 -11.75 -0.34 6.24
N LYS A 123 -11.78 0.87 5.68
CA LYS A 123 -12.14 1.12 4.27
C LYS A 123 -10.88 1.29 3.43
N LEU A 124 -10.07 0.24 3.36
CA LEU A 124 -8.91 0.18 2.47
C LEU A 124 -8.66 -1.23 1.96
N ASN A 125 -7.93 -1.32 0.86
CA ASN A 125 -7.31 -2.56 0.42
C ASN A 125 -5.93 -2.69 1.06
N LEU A 126 -5.63 -3.85 1.63
CA LEU A 126 -4.38 -4.13 2.32
C LEU A 126 -3.65 -5.25 1.58
N VAL A 127 -2.38 -5.01 1.24
CA VAL A 127 -1.47 -6.04 0.75
C VAL A 127 -0.33 -6.20 1.73
N MET A 128 -0.03 -7.45 2.08
CA MET A 128 1.05 -7.82 2.99
C MET A 128 1.96 -8.80 2.28
N THR A 129 3.19 -8.40 1.98
CA THR A 129 4.15 -9.26 1.29
C THR A 129 4.76 -10.26 2.27
N ILE A 130 4.74 -11.54 1.89
CA ILE A 130 5.43 -12.64 2.57
C ILE A 130 6.80 -12.83 1.91
N HIS A 131 6.80 -12.95 0.58
CA HIS A 131 8.02 -13.14 -0.19
C HIS A 131 7.95 -12.39 -1.52
N ARG A 132 8.82 -11.40 -1.73
CA ARG A 132 8.86 -10.58 -2.94
C ARG A 132 9.32 -11.34 -4.17
N LEU A 133 10.12 -12.39 -4.01
CA LEU A 133 10.84 -13.04 -5.12
C LEU A 133 11.73 -12.07 -5.93
N GLY A 134 12.34 -11.07 -5.27
CA GLY A 134 13.29 -10.15 -5.91
C GLY A 134 12.73 -9.46 -7.15
N ASN A 135 13.41 -9.61 -8.29
CA ASN A 135 13.11 -8.92 -9.55
C ASN A 135 11.72 -9.21 -10.14
N TYR A 136 11.03 -10.26 -9.69
CA TYR A 136 9.65 -10.52 -10.11
C TYR A 136 8.66 -9.52 -9.51
N PHE A 137 8.94 -8.95 -8.34
CA PHE A 137 8.04 -8.02 -7.67
C PHE A 137 7.80 -6.72 -8.47
N PRO A 138 8.84 -6.02 -8.96
CA PRO A 138 8.61 -4.78 -9.71
C PRO A 138 7.89 -5.01 -11.05
N ASP A 139 8.06 -6.17 -11.69
CA ASP A 139 7.29 -6.55 -12.88
C ASP A 139 5.81 -6.75 -12.50
N PHE A 140 5.53 -7.55 -11.47
CA PHE A 140 4.18 -7.76 -10.94
C PHE A 140 3.48 -6.44 -10.56
N LEU A 141 4.19 -5.55 -9.87
CA LEU A 141 3.68 -4.24 -9.49
C LEU A 141 3.34 -3.39 -10.72
N ARG A 142 4.22 -3.36 -11.74
CA ARG A 142 3.98 -2.61 -12.98
C ARG A 142 2.75 -3.09 -13.74
N ASP A 143 2.56 -4.40 -13.81
CA ASP A 143 1.40 -5.00 -14.48
C ASP A 143 0.10 -4.67 -13.72
N LEU A 144 0.12 -4.77 -12.39
CA LEU A 144 -1.02 -4.45 -11.54
C LEU A 144 -1.44 -2.98 -11.67
N LEU A 145 -0.47 -2.07 -11.58
CA LEU A 145 -0.74 -0.64 -11.75
C LEU A 145 -1.22 -0.31 -13.16
N GLY A 146 -0.70 -1.00 -14.19
CA GLY A 146 -1.13 -0.85 -15.58
C GLY A 146 -2.60 -1.24 -15.81
N GLU A 147 -3.02 -2.38 -15.26
CA GLU A 147 -4.42 -2.83 -15.29
C GLU A 147 -5.34 -1.84 -14.54
N MET A 148 -4.92 -1.38 -13.37
CA MET A 148 -5.67 -0.41 -12.57
C MET A 148 -5.80 0.95 -13.27
N LYS A 149 -4.72 1.43 -13.91
CA LYS A 149 -4.74 2.67 -14.70
C LYS A 149 -5.64 2.55 -15.93
N SER A 150 -5.78 1.34 -16.47
CA SER A 150 -6.70 1.03 -17.57
C SER A 150 -8.17 0.91 -17.14
N GLY A 151 -8.46 1.15 -15.86
CA GLY A 151 -9.82 1.23 -15.31
C GLY A 151 -10.31 -0.04 -14.60
N ALA A 152 -9.48 -1.09 -14.50
CA ALA A 152 -9.82 -2.25 -13.68
C ALA A 152 -9.82 -1.86 -12.20
N SER A 153 -10.77 -2.39 -11.41
CA SER A 153 -10.66 -2.30 -9.96
C SER A 153 -9.51 -3.17 -9.47
N MET A 154 -8.92 -2.83 -8.32
CA MET A 154 -7.78 -3.58 -7.78
C MET A 154 -8.06 -5.09 -7.67
N PRO A 155 -9.21 -5.58 -7.14
CA PRO A 155 -9.45 -7.02 -7.08
C PRO A 155 -9.54 -7.70 -8.45
N VAL A 156 -10.09 -7.00 -9.46
CA VAL A 156 -10.18 -7.51 -10.84
C VAL A 156 -8.79 -7.61 -11.46
N ALA A 157 -7.98 -6.55 -11.32
CA ALA A 157 -6.59 -6.54 -11.78
C ALA A 157 -5.76 -7.62 -11.08
N TRP A 158 -5.91 -7.74 -9.77
CA TRP A 158 -5.23 -8.75 -8.96
C TRP A 158 -5.56 -10.17 -9.42
N ASN A 159 -6.85 -10.48 -9.61
CA ASN A 159 -7.26 -11.81 -10.05
C ASN A 159 -6.83 -12.13 -11.50
N ARG A 160 -6.57 -11.13 -12.35
CA ARG A 160 -6.01 -11.35 -13.70
C ARG A 160 -4.55 -11.74 -13.65
N ILE A 161 -3.77 -11.09 -12.77
CA ILE A 161 -2.31 -11.24 -12.72
C ILE A 161 -1.91 -12.40 -11.82
N ALA A 162 -2.54 -12.52 -10.65
CA ALA A 162 -2.30 -13.57 -9.67
C ALA A 162 -3.62 -14.30 -9.29
N PRO A 163 -4.23 -15.06 -10.23
CA PRO A 163 -5.47 -15.78 -9.95
C PRO A 163 -5.25 -16.82 -8.84
N GLN A 164 -6.04 -16.77 -7.77
CA GLN A 164 -5.95 -17.75 -6.69
C GLN A 164 -6.71 -19.03 -7.04
N ILE A 165 -6.10 -19.87 -7.90
CA ILE A 165 -6.65 -21.17 -8.29
C ILE A 165 -6.10 -22.24 -7.34
N PRO A 166 -6.94 -22.93 -6.55
CA PRO A 166 -6.48 -24.01 -5.67
C PRO A 166 -5.67 -25.06 -6.43
N GLY A 167 -4.49 -25.42 -5.89
CA GLY A 167 -3.63 -26.47 -6.44
C GLY A 167 -2.82 -26.08 -7.67
N LYS A 168 -2.77 -24.78 -8.04
CA LYS A 168 -1.95 -24.29 -9.15
C LYS A 168 -0.92 -23.30 -8.67
N ASP A 169 0.34 -23.73 -8.62
CA ASP A 169 1.48 -22.83 -8.39
C ASP A 169 1.65 -21.90 -9.59
N GLN A 170 1.98 -20.63 -9.30
CA GLN A 170 2.28 -19.63 -10.31
C GLN A 170 3.73 -19.19 -10.15
N PRO A 171 4.66 -19.80 -10.90
CA PRO A 171 6.06 -19.45 -10.79
C PRO A 171 6.27 -17.98 -11.21
N GLY A 172 7.07 -17.25 -10.43
CA GLY A 172 7.45 -15.87 -10.76
C GLY A 172 6.47 -14.79 -10.32
N ILE A 173 5.61 -15.05 -9.32
CA ILE A 173 4.70 -14.06 -8.73
C ILE A 173 4.96 -13.97 -7.23
N PRO A 174 5.10 -12.76 -6.65
CA PRO A 174 5.37 -12.61 -5.23
C PRO A 174 4.28 -13.24 -4.34
N GLU A 175 4.71 -13.86 -3.24
CA GLU A 175 3.81 -14.37 -2.22
C GLU A 175 3.30 -13.22 -1.37
N THR A 176 1.99 -13.00 -1.41
CA THR A 176 1.33 -11.87 -0.77
C THR A 176 -0.01 -12.31 -0.20
N ILE A 177 -0.41 -11.68 0.90
CA ILE A 177 -1.77 -11.74 1.42
C ILE A 177 -2.48 -10.48 0.94
N PHE A 178 -3.61 -10.65 0.25
CA PHE A 178 -4.46 -9.54 -0.16
C PHE A 178 -5.78 -9.55 0.61
N PHE A 179 -6.04 -8.49 1.35
CA PHE A 179 -7.33 -8.22 1.97
C PHE A 179 -8.07 -7.11 1.22
N CYS A 180 -9.26 -7.44 0.73
CA CYS A 180 -10.10 -6.57 -0.06
C CYS A 180 -11.14 -5.84 0.81
N GLY A 181 -10.75 -4.76 1.50
CA GLY A 181 -11.68 -3.91 2.25
C GLY A 181 -12.42 -2.88 1.40
N LEU A 182 -11.95 -2.61 0.17
CA LEU A 182 -12.59 -1.74 -0.82
C LEU A 182 -12.67 -2.42 -2.19
N GLY A 183 -13.68 -3.27 -2.38
CA GLY A 183 -13.84 -4.06 -3.61
C GLY A 183 -14.01 -3.28 -4.92
N GLN A 184 -14.45 -2.02 -4.83
CA GLN A 184 -14.65 -1.13 -5.99
C GLN A 184 -13.58 -0.03 -6.08
N ALA A 185 -12.48 -0.10 -5.32
CA ALA A 185 -11.42 0.89 -5.42
C ALA A 185 -10.86 0.91 -6.86
N ARG A 186 -10.95 2.09 -7.48
CA ARG A 186 -10.32 2.41 -8.76
C ARG A 186 -9.43 3.63 -8.55
N PHE A 187 -8.31 3.65 -9.27
CA PHE A 187 -7.32 4.71 -9.24
C PHE A 187 -7.25 5.30 -10.66
N ILE A 188 -8.35 5.95 -11.04
CA ILE A 188 -8.62 6.55 -12.36
C ILE A 188 -9.32 7.88 -12.19
#